data_AF-F8PH82-F1
#
_entry.id   AF-F8PH82-F1
#
_cell.length_a   1.000
_cell.length_b   1.000
_cell.length_c   1.000
_cell.angle_alpha   90.00
_cell.angle_beta   90.00
_cell.angle_gamma   90.00
#
_symmetry.space_group_name_H-M   'P 1'
#
loop_
_entity.id
_entity.type
_entity.pdbx_description
1 polymer ?
#
loop_
_entity_poly.entity_id
_entity_poly.type
_entity_poly.pdbx_seq_one_letter_code
_entity_poly.pdbx_strand_id
1 'polypeptide(L)'
;VNYTSYDVRRAQDIIHPNTSSNHIMVFASSDDPSGVFFWYAKVLGIYHSNVIYVGPGMVNYQAHCIYFVWVRWYQRSKPTEATNALEELSFLPMDNDNTFRFIDPEDIL
;
A
#
# COMPACT_ATOMS: atom_id res chain seq x y z
N VAL A 1 -6.76 -6.10 -6.64
CA VAL A 1 -5.29 -6.30 -6.63
C VAL A 1 -4.97 -7.62 -7.28
N ASN A 2 -3.95 -7.69 -8.14
CA ASN A 2 -3.61 -8.91 -8.87
C ASN A 2 -2.47 -9.63 -8.14
N TYR A 3 -2.69 -10.87 -7.69
CA TYR A 3 -1.64 -11.70 -7.09
C TYR A 3 -1.51 -13.03 -7.83
N THR A 4 -0.34 -13.66 -7.70
CA THR A 4 -0.11 -15.02 -8.19
C THR A 4 -0.32 -16.01 -7.06
N SER A 5 -1.30 -16.90 -7.21
CA SER A 5 -1.42 -18.06 -6.32
C SER A 5 -0.25 -19.02 -6.54
N TYR A 6 0.07 -19.86 -5.56
CA TYR A 6 1.15 -20.86 -5.61
C TYR A 6 1.07 -21.78 -6.85
N ASP A 7 -0.13 -21.97 -7.41
CA ASP A 7 -0.34 -22.72 -8.65
C ASP A 7 -0.09 -21.88 -9.93
N VAL A 8 0.58 -20.73 -9.83
CA VAL A 8 0.88 -19.80 -10.94
C VAL A 8 -0.40 -19.32 -11.66
N ARG A 9 -1.52 -19.27 -10.93
CA ARG A 9 -2.77 -18.70 -11.43
C ARG A 9 -2.84 -17.23 -11.05
N ARG A 10 -3.12 -16.37 -12.03
CA ARG A 10 -3.49 -14.98 -11.79
C ARG A 10 -4.85 -14.96 -11.08
N ALA A 11 -4.86 -14.44 -9.87
CA ALA A 11 -6.06 -14.21 -9.09
C ALA A 11 -6.19 -12.71 -8.80
N GLN A 12 -7.42 -12.29 -8.56
CA GLN A 12 -7.74 -10.93 -8.16
C GLN A 12 -8.29 -10.96 -6.74
N ASP A 13 -7.68 -10.20 -5.84
CA ASP A 13 -8.27 -9.93 -4.54
C ASP A 13 -9.05 -8.61 -4.56
N ILE A 14 -10.21 -8.63 -3.92
CA ILE A 14 -11.06 -7.47 -3.72
C ILE A 14 -10.82 -6.97 -2.30
N ILE A 15 -10.02 -5.92 -2.19
CA ILE A 15 -9.78 -5.25 -0.92
C ILE A 15 -11.09 -4.58 -0.49
N HIS A 16 -11.63 -5.06 0.62
CA HIS A 16 -12.77 -4.43 1.28
C HIS A 16 -12.26 -3.72 2.55
N PRO A 17 -12.25 -2.38 2.60
CA PRO A 17 -11.73 -1.64 3.76
C PRO A 17 -12.41 -1.99 5.08
N ASN A 18 -13.68 -2.43 5.01
CA ASN A 18 -14.54 -2.72 6.14
C ASN A 18 -14.51 -4.19 6.60
N THR A 19 -13.71 -5.06 5.99
CA THR A 19 -13.56 -6.46 6.41
C THR A 19 -12.17 -6.72 7.00
N SER A 20 -11.94 -7.94 7.46
CA SER A 20 -10.63 -8.42 7.91
C SER A 20 -9.59 -8.55 6.78
N SER A 21 -9.99 -8.37 5.52
CA SER A 21 -9.12 -8.43 4.33
C SER A 21 -8.69 -7.03 3.86
N ASN A 22 -8.38 -6.14 4.80
CA ASN A 22 -7.90 -4.78 4.54
C ASN A 22 -6.40 -4.61 4.81
N HIS A 23 -5.66 -5.70 5.01
CA HIS A 23 -4.20 -5.67 5.15
C HIS A 23 -3.56 -5.93 3.79
N ILE A 24 -2.58 -5.12 3.43
CA ILE A 24 -1.93 -5.17 2.13
C ILE A 24 -0.41 -5.22 2.27
N MET A 25 0.23 -5.76 1.24
CA MET A 25 1.67 -5.71 1.04
C MET A 25 1.97 -4.75 -0.12
N VAL A 26 2.94 -3.86 0.09
CA VAL A 26 3.38 -2.87 -0.89
C VAL A 26 4.83 -3.12 -1.20
N PHE A 27 5.20 -3.08 -2.47
CA PHE A 27 6.58 -3.28 -2.87
C PHE A 27 7.46 -2.13 -2.36
N ALA A 28 8.53 -2.46 -1.64
CA ALA A 28 9.55 -1.48 -1.29
C ALA A 28 10.38 -1.18 -2.54
N SER A 29 10.61 0.09 -2.85
CA SER A 29 11.53 0.46 -3.93
C SER A 29 12.87 -0.26 -3.74
N SER A 30 13.46 -0.73 -4.84
CA SER A 30 14.73 -1.50 -4.84
C SER A 30 15.92 -0.77 -4.24
N ASP A 31 15.80 0.55 -4.05
CA ASP A 31 16.82 1.42 -3.47
C ASP A 31 16.70 1.59 -1.95
N ASP A 32 15.81 0.85 -1.28
CA ASP A 32 15.70 0.92 0.18
C ASP A 32 16.98 0.34 0.84
N PRO A 33 17.78 1.18 1.53
CA PRO A 33 19.06 0.75 2.12
C PRO A 33 18.87 -0.27 3.26
N SER A 34 17.65 -0.48 3.73
CA SER A 34 17.32 -1.49 4.74
C SER A 34 17.30 -2.93 4.19
N GLY A 35 17.37 -3.11 2.86
CA GLY A 35 17.25 -4.44 2.23
C GLY A 35 15.85 -5.06 2.35
N VAL A 36 14.87 -4.25 2.73
CA VAL A 36 13.46 -4.63 2.84
C VAL A 36 12.84 -4.60 1.44
N PHE A 37 12.28 -5.72 1.00
CA PHE A 37 11.58 -5.80 -0.30
C PHE A 37 10.09 -5.47 -0.21
N PHE A 38 9.51 -5.51 1.00
CA PHE A 38 8.06 -5.39 1.19
C PHE A 38 7.71 -4.60 2.46
N TRP A 39 6.78 -3.66 2.28
CA TRP A 39 6.12 -2.93 3.35
C TRP A 39 4.72 -3.47 3.57
N TYR A 40 4.21 -3.33 4.79
CA TYR A 40 2.86 -3.75 5.14
C TYR A 40 2.05 -2.53 5.54
N ALA A 41 0.79 -2.50 5.12
CA ALA A 41 -0.13 -1.45 5.50
C ALA A 41 -1.54 -1.98 5.72
N LYS A 42 -2.34 -1.24 6.47
CA LYS A 42 -3.78 -1.44 6.59
C LYS A 42 -4.50 -0.38 5.78
N VAL A 43 -5.35 -0.80 4.86
CA VAL A 43 -6.21 0.07 4.07
C VAL A 43 -7.31 0.65 4.96
N LEU A 44 -7.39 1.98 4.98
CA LEU A 44 -8.42 2.73 5.67
C LEU A 44 -9.54 3.16 4.74
N GLY A 45 -9.20 3.44 3.47
CA GLY A 45 -10.17 3.82 2.46
C GLY A 45 -9.59 3.76 1.05
N ILE A 46 -10.46 3.54 0.07
CA ILE A 46 -10.14 3.56 -1.35
C ILE A 46 -10.95 4.68 -1.98
N TYR A 47 -10.28 5.59 -2.67
CA TYR A 47 -10.88 6.80 -3.20
C TYR A 47 -10.57 6.94 -4.69
N HIS A 48 -11.41 7.71 -5.37
CA HIS A 48 -11.16 8.18 -6.73
C HIS A 48 -11.55 9.65 -6.84
N SER A 49 -10.89 10.38 -7.74
CA SER A 49 -11.23 11.76 -8.05
C SER A 49 -11.14 12.01 -9.55
N ASN A 50 -12.08 12.79 -10.07
CA ASN A 50 -12.03 13.29 -11.44
C ASN A 50 -11.31 14.65 -11.44
N VAL A 51 -10.09 14.67 -11.95
CA VAL A 51 -9.21 15.84 -11.95
C VAL A 51 -9.06 16.38 -13.37
N ILE A 52 -9.10 17.69 -13.53
CA ILE A 52 -8.78 18.38 -14.78
C ILE A 52 -7.52 19.21 -14.52
N TYR A 53 -6.48 19.00 -15.33
CA TYR A 53 -5.25 19.79 -15.22
C TYR A 53 -5.43 21.14 -15.93
N VAL A 54 -5.21 22.24 -15.22
CA VAL A 54 -5.38 23.62 -15.75
C VAL A 54 -4.04 24.39 -15.75
N GLY A 55 -2.91 23.68 -15.88
CA GLY A 55 -1.57 24.27 -15.81
C GLY A 55 -0.90 24.50 -17.18
N PRO A 56 0.36 24.98 -17.18
CA PRO A 56 1.13 25.21 -18.40
C PRO A 56 1.27 23.92 -19.24
N GLY A 57 1.10 24.03 -20.56
CA GLY A 57 1.13 22.86 -21.46
C GLY A 57 -0.18 22.08 -21.54
N MET A 58 -1.28 22.61 -20.98
CA MET A 58 -2.61 22.02 -21.12
C MET A 58 -3.05 22.00 -22.58
N VAL A 59 -3.38 20.82 -23.09
CA VAL A 59 -3.86 20.59 -24.46
C VAL A 59 -5.39 20.56 -24.53
N ASN A 60 -6.05 20.03 -23.49
CA ASN A 60 -7.51 19.93 -23.41
C ASN A 60 -8.03 19.91 -21.97
N TYR A 61 -9.34 20.12 -21.77
CA TYR A 61 -10.04 20.04 -20.48
C TYR A 61 -10.52 18.61 -20.17
N GLN A 62 -9.77 17.60 -20.58
CA GLN A 62 -10.18 16.23 -20.35
C GLN A 62 -10.08 15.88 -18.86
N ALA A 63 -11.19 15.40 -18.29
CA ALA A 63 -11.20 14.88 -16.94
C ALA A 63 -10.46 13.54 -16.89
N HIS A 64 -9.57 13.41 -15.91
CA HIS A 64 -8.81 12.20 -15.62
C HIS A 64 -9.30 11.64 -14.30
N CYS A 65 -9.76 10.38 -14.31
CA CYS A 65 -10.08 9.67 -13.08
C CYS A 65 -8.78 9.13 -12.49
N ILE A 66 -8.47 9.51 -11.26
CA ILE A 66 -7.28 9.06 -10.53
C ILE A 66 -7.76 8.27 -9.31
N TYR A 67 -7.18 7.08 -9.11
CA TYR A 67 -7.44 6.23 -7.95
C TYR A 67 -6.30 6.36 -6.94
N PHE A 68 -6.63 6.37 -5.66
CA PHE A 68 -5.63 6.40 -4.59
C PHE A 68 -6.16 5.70 -3.34
N VAL A 69 -5.27 5.04 -2.62
CA VAL A 69 -5.61 4.27 -1.41
C VAL A 69 -5.04 4.96 -0.19
N TRP A 70 -5.87 5.21 0.81
CA TRP A 70 -5.43 5.73 2.10
C TRP A 70 -5.08 4.57 3.03
N VAL A 71 -3.86 4.57 3.54
CA VAL A 71 -3.32 3.45 4.33
C VAL A 71 -2.71 3.92 5.64
N ARG A 72 -2.65 2.99 6.60
CA ARG A 72 -1.86 3.10 7.83
C ARG A 72 -0.72 2.08 7.80
N TRP A 73 0.50 2.56 7.95
CA TRP A 73 1.69 1.71 7.86
C TRP A 73 1.95 0.88 9.13
N TYR A 74 2.52 -0.31 8.90
CA TYR A 74 3.14 -1.12 9.94
C TYR A 74 4.63 -0.83 10.04
N GLN A 75 5.18 -1.01 11.23
CA GLN A 75 6.60 -1.13 11.49
C GLN A 75 6.93 -2.54 11.98
N ARG A 76 8.11 -3.01 11.65
CA ARG A 76 8.63 -4.29 12.14
C ARG A 76 9.12 -4.12 13.57
N SER A 77 8.72 -5.01 14.45
CA SER A 77 9.30 -5.15 15.79
C SER A 77 10.72 -5.67 15.67
N LYS A 78 11.57 -5.39 16.67
CA LYS A 78 12.92 -5.97 16.70
C LYS A 78 12.81 -7.50 16.77
N PRO A 79 13.62 -8.25 16.01
CA PRO A 79 13.58 -9.70 16.04
C PRO A 79 13.85 -10.17 17.48
N THR A 80 12.92 -10.94 18.04
CA THR A 80 13.20 -11.71 19.25
C THR A 80 14.24 -12.77 18.87
N GLU A 81 15.24 -13.04 19.71
CA GLU A 81 16.36 -13.97 19.45
C GLU A 81 15.96 -15.44 19.19
N ALA A 82 14.66 -15.72 19.05
CA ALA A 82 14.14 -17.03 18.71
C ALA A 82 14.32 -17.30 17.21
N THR A 83 15.03 -18.38 16.90
CA THR A 83 15.50 -18.77 15.56
C THR A 83 14.39 -19.09 14.55
N ASN A 84 13.11 -19.08 14.96
CA ASN A 84 11.93 -19.39 14.14
C ASN A 84 10.72 -18.49 14.45
N ALA A 85 10.93 -17.28 15.01
CA ALA A 85 9.84 -16.38 15.29
C ALA A 85 9.27 -15.75 14.00
N LEU A 86 7.94 -15.73 13.88
CA LEU A 86 7.26 -14.94 12.84
C LEU A 86 7.61 -13.45 13.01
N GLU A 87 7.69 -12.73 11.90
CA GLU A 87 7.93 -11.29 11.92
C GLU A 87 6.76 -10.59 12.61
N GLU A 88 7.04 -9.98 13.76
CA GLU A 88 6.04 -9.24 14.52
C GLU A 88 5.89 -7.83 13.94
N LEU A 89 4.68 -7.49 13.53
CA LEU A 89 4.32 -6.19 12.98
C LEU A 89 3.49 -5.41 14.00
N SER A 90 3.86 -4.15 14.22
CA SER A 90 3.09 -3.22 15.04
C SER A 90 2.71 -1.99 14.22
N PHE A 91 1.68 -1.26 14.64
CA PHE A 91 1.36 -0.01 13.98
C PHE A 91 2.37 1.07 14.35
N LEU A 92 2.67 1.95 13.39
CA LEU A 92 3.38 3.18 13.70
C LEU A 92 2.56 4.06 14.68
N PRO A 93 3.26 4.79 15.57
CA PRO A 93 2.66 5.77 16.46
C PRO A 93 1.82 6.81 15.71
N MET A 94 0.66 7.19 16.25
CA MET A 94 -0.27 8.09 15.53
C MET A 94 0.26 9.52 15.36
N ASP A 95 1.22 9.93 16.17
CA ASP A 95 1.90 11.22 16.16
C ASP A 95 3.03 11.31 15.12
N ASN A 96 3.36 10.20 14.45
CA ASN A 96 4.34 10.19 13.38
C ASN A 96 3.70 10.58 12.05
N ASP A 97 4.27 11.59 11.39
CA ASP A 97 3.84 12.12 10.09
C ASP A 97 3.79 11.05 8.98
N ASN A 98 4.59 9.99 9.10
CA ASN A 98 4.65 8.90 8.13
C ASN A 98 3.66 7.77 8.41
N THR A 99 2.83 7.86 9.45
CA THR A 99 1.90 6.78 9.83
C THR A 99 0.79 6.58 8.83
N PHE A 100 0.28 7.67 8.26
CA PHE A 100 -0.81 7.67 7.29
C PHE A 100 -0.34 8.22 5.96
N ARG A 101 -0.60 7.50 4.87
CA ARG A 101 -0.19 7.94 3.54
C ARG A 101 -1.19 7.53 2.47
N PHE A 102 -1.17 8.24 1.35
CA PHE A 102 -1.82 7.80 0.12
C PHE A 102 -0.81 7.04 -0.74
N ILE A 103 -1.24 5.94 -1.33
CA ILE A 103 -0.45 5.13 -2.27
C ILE A 103 -1.24 4.90 -3.56
N ASP A 104 -0.51 4.59 -4.63
CA ASP A 104 -1.11 4.12 -5.87
C ASP A 104 -1.64 2.69 -5.67
N PRO A 105 -2.88 2.36 -6.07
CA PRO A 105 -3.36 0.99 -6.07
C PRO A 105 -2.49 0.01 -6.86
N GLU A 106 -1.72 0.48 -7.84
CA GLU A 106 -0.81 -0.35 -8.65
C GLU A 106 0.43 -0.83 -7.88
N ASP A 107 0.80 -0.15 -6.79
CA ASP A 107 1.94 -0.54 -5.93
C ASP A 107 1.59 -1.70 -4.98
N ILE A 108 0.32 -2.11 -4.93
CA ILE A 108 -0.19 -3.16 -4.05
C ILE A 108 -0.03 -4.54 -4.73
N LEU A 109 0.53 -5.49 -3.99
CA LEU A 109 0.79 -6.88 -4.42
C LEU A 109 -0.37 -7.83 -4.12
#